data_AF-A0A6P8WJD8-F1
#
_entry.id   AF-A0A6P8WJD8-F1
#
_cell.length_a   1.000
_cell.length_b   1.000
_cell.length_c   1.000
_cell.angle_alpha   90.00
_cell.angle_beta   90.00
_cell.angle_gamma   90.00
#
_symmetry.space_group_name_H-M   'P 1'
#
loop_
_entity.id
_entity.type
_entity.pdbx_description
1 polymer ?
#
loop_
_entity_poly.entity_id
_entity_poly.type
_entity_poly.pdbx_seq_one_letter_code
_entity_poly.pdbx_strand_id
1 'polypeptide(L)'
;MNPICKTNINSTECQLWMNRVCTHCRDLFAKEATNTWAAWWHDDTPAYYKDVPEMTVYDCNKLKHLLELEVAAVHSNQSIAFPSKSFSFKLWQKILLICIYIGIIIAIILICYYWKLGRRDKDRPVDEEKDETPSNKYSKADSSSLSHEETPKHEKSRRSTLKGWMRYRCRPIFVHNEAALRRQQAKYREKELLREAYTQQNIEKWTRAREKVQKKRRERETAREAKLNEIKQKT
;
A
#
# COMPACT_ATOMS: atom_id res chain seq x y z
N MET A 1 -21.13 -10.65 -37.47
CA MET A 1 -21.82 -11.96 -37.49
C MET A 1 -22.00 -12.37 -38.94
N ASN A 2 -21.60 -13.59 -39.31
CA ASN A 2 -21.75 -14.10 -40.68
C ASN A 2 -23.24 -14.05 -41.08
N PRO A 3 -23.62 -13.56 -42.26
CA PRO A 3 -25.01 -13.52 -42.71
C PRO A 3 -25.71 -14.89 -42.68
N ILE A 4 -24.96 -15.99 -42.86
CA ILE A 4 -25.46 -17.37 -42.77
C ILE A 4 -25.98 -17.69 -41.34
N CYS A 5 -25.31 -17.15 -40.31
CA CYS A 5 -25.72 -17.31 -38.92
C CYS A 5 -26.86 -16.37 -38.51
N LYS A 6 -27.12 -15.29 -39.26
CA LYS A 6 -28.23 -14.38 -39.00
C LYS A 6 -29.57 -14.98 -39.43
N THR A 7 -29.56 -15.80 -40.48
CA THR A 7 -30.76 -16.47 -41.00
C THR A 7 -31.13 -17.73 -40.21
N ASN A 8 -30.15 -18.54 -39.80
CA ASN A 8 -30.42 -19.71 -38.95
C ASN A 8 -29.17 -20.14 -38.16
N ILE A 9 -29.19 -19.90 -36.85
CA ILE A 9 -28.09 -20.23 -35.95
C ILE A 9 -27.86 -21.75 -35.79
N ASN A 10 -28.89 -22.55 -36.04
CA ASN A 10 -28.86 -24.01 -35.95
C ASN A 10 -28.51 -24.67 -37.30
N SER A 11 -28.21 -23.89 -38.34
CA SER A 11 -27.72 -24.45 -39.60
C SER A 11 -26.36 -25.10 -39.40
N THR A 12 -26.14 -26.25 -40.04
CA THR A 12 -24.86 -26.97 -40.01
C THR A 12 -23.70 -26.11 -40.52
N GLU A 13 -23.95 -25.27 -41.52
CA GLU A 13 -22.97 -24.32 -42.06
C GLU A 13 -22.57 -23.24 -41.05
N CYS A 14 -23.53 -22.69 -40.30
CA CYS A 14 -23.22 -21.74 -39.23
C CYS A 14 -22.44 -22.39 -38.09
N GLN A 15 -22.80 -23.61 -37.68
CA GLN A 15 -22.08 -24.35 -36.65
C GLN A 15 -20.65 -24.68 -37.05
N LEU A 16 -20.42 -25.09 -38.31
CA LEU A 16 -19.08 -25.31 -38.85
C LEU A 16 -18.25 -24.03 -38.88
N TRP A 17 -18.85 -22.91 -39.29
CA TRP A 17 -18.19 -21.61 -39.27
C TRP A 17 -17.84 -21.17 -37.84
N MET A 18 -18.77 -21.28 -36.88
CA MET A 18 -18.53 -20.95 -35.47
C MET A 18 -17.42 -21.80 -34.87
N ASN A 19 -17.41 -23.11 -35.15
CA ASN A 19 -16.35 -23.99 -34.66
C ASN A 19 -14.97 -23.60 -35.24
N ARG A 20 -14.92 -23.24 -36.53
CA ARG A 20 -13.69 -22.75 -37.18
C ARG A 20 -13.19 -21.44 -36.59
N VAL A 21 -14.09 -20.51 -36.27
CA VAL A 21 -13.72 -19.24 -35.62
C VAL A 21 -13.27 -19.47 -34.18
N CYS A 22 -13.98 -20.29 -33.41
CA CYS A 22 -13.60 -20.62 -32.02
C CYS A 22 -12.24 -21.29 -31.93
N THR A 23 -11.94 -22.22 -32.84
CA THR A 23 -10.63 -22.90 -32.91
C THR A 23 -9.53 -21.92 -33.30
N HIS A 24 -9.75 -21.09 -34.32
CA HIS A 24 -8.78 -20.08 -34.75
C HIS A 24 -8.49 -19.04 -33.66
N CYS A 25 -9.53 -18.51 -33.00
CA CYS A 25 -9.37 -17.57 -31.89
C CYS A 25 -8.61 -18.19 -30.72
N ARG A 26 -8.86 -19.47 -30.38
CA ARG A 26 -8.13 -20.17 -29.32
C ARG A 26 -6.64 -20.31 -29.65
N ASP A 27 -6.31 -20.61 -30.90
CA ASP A 27 -4.93 -20.72 -31.36
C ASP A 27 -4.22 -19.36 -31.38
N LEU A 28 -4.93 -18.28 -31.72
CA LEU A 28 -4.41 -16.91 -31.62
C LEU A 28 -4.12 -16.54 -30.17
N PHE A 29 -5.04 -16.80 -29.22
CA PHE A 29 -4.79 -16.54 -27.79
C PHE A 29 -3.61 -17.36 -27.24
N ALA A 30 -3.46 -18.61 -27.69
CA ALA A 30 -2.34 -19.46 -27.29
C ALA A 30 -0.99 -18.94 -27.80
N LYS A 31 -0.96 -18.33 -29.00
CA LYS A 31 0.24 -17.74 -29.59
C LYS A 31 0.55 -16.34 -29.01
N GLU A 32 -0.47 -15.50 -28.83
CA GLU A 32 -0.35 -14.12 -28.34
C GLU A 32 0.12 -14.03 -26.88
N ALA A 33 -0.22 -15.03 -26.03
CA ALA A 33 0.23 -15.10 -24.64
C ALA A 33 1.77 -15.07 -24.48
N THR A 34 2.52 -15.29 -25.57
CA THR A 34 3.99 -15.21 -25.59
C THR A 34 4.55 -13.87 -26.09
N ASN A 35 3.75 -13.02 -26.74
CA ASN A 35 4.19 -11.75 -27.33
C ASN A 35 3.31 -10.59 -26.83
N THR A 36 3.63 -10.09 -25.63
CA THR A 36 2.95 -8.96 -24.95
C THR A 36 3.07 -7.59 -25.67
N TRP A 37 3.61 -7.54 -26.89
CA TRP A 37 3.96 -6.30 -27.61
C TRP A 37 3.28 -6.12 -28.97
N ALA A 38 2.47 -7.07 -29.45
CA ALA A 38 1.84 -6.98 -30.77
C ALA A 38 0.55 -6.13 -30.81
N ALA A 39 0.10 -5.55 -29.68
CA ALA A 39 -1.17 -4.85 -29.57
C ALA A 39 -1.21 -3.39 -30.10
N TRP A 40 -0.15 -2.85 -30.72
CA TRP A 40 -0.08 -1.41 -31.06
C TRP A 40 -0.57 -1.04 -32.48
N TRP A 41 -0.82 -1.99 -33.41
CA TRP A 41 -0.97 -1.63 -34.83
C TRP A 41 -2.22 -2.15 -35.57
N HIS A 42 -3.38 -2.33 -34.91
CA HIS A 42 -4.53 -2.91 -35.62
C HIS A 42 -5.57 -1.90 -36.11
N ASP A 43 -5.74 -1.92 -37.44
CA ASP A 43 -6.66 -1.13 -38.26
C ASP A 43 -8.13 -1.18 -37.82
N ASP A 44 -8.80 -0.02 -37.88
CA ASP A 44 -10.23 0.21 -37.60
C ASP A 44 -11.19 -0.44 -38.63
N THR A 45 -10.76 -1.45 -39.38
CA THR A 45 -11.62 -2.12 -40.35
C THR A 45 -12.55 -3.11 -39.64
N PRO A 46 -13.88 -2.96 -39.72
CA PRO A 46 -14.81 -3.81 -38.99
C PRO A 46 -14.70 -5.26 -39.45
N ALA A 47 -14.63 -6.20 -38.50
CA ALA A 47 -14.57 -7.67 -38.62
C ALA A 47 -15.68 -8.33 -39.46
N TYR A 48 -16.53 -7.54 -40.12
CA TYR A 48 -17.65 -8.00 -40.92
C TYR A 48 -17.24 -8.47 -42.32
N TYR A 49 -16.05 -8.08 -42.80
CA TYR A 49 -15.58 -8.38 -44.17
C TYR A 49 -14.26 -9.17 -44.23
N LYS A 50 -13.75 -9.66 -43.11
CA LYS A 50 -12.48 -10.42 -43.06
C LYS A 50 -12.75 -11.91 -43.07
N ASP A 51 -12.05 -12.63 -43.94
CA ASP A 51 -12.05 -14.09 -43.93
C ASP A 51 -11.41 -14.61 -42.62
N VAL A 52 -11.81 -15.80 -42.17
CA VAL A 52 -11.36 -16.40 -40.90
C VAL A 52 -9.84 -16.31 -40.63
N PRO A 53 -8.92 -16.48 -41.60
CA PRO A 53 -7.47 -16.33 -41.35
C PRO A 53 -6.98 -14.89 -41.11
N GLU A 54 -7.80 -13.87 -41.38
CA GLU A 54 -7.45 -12.45 -41.19
C GLU A 54 -8.03 -11.86 -39.89
N MET A 55 -8.71 -12.68 -39.07
CA MET A 55 -9.27 -12.25 -37.79
C MET A 55 -8.16 -12.00 -36.77
N THR A 56 -8.20 -10.84 -36.12
CA THR A 56 -7.26 -10.49 -35.05
C THR A 56 -7.80 -10.90 -33.68
N VAL A 57 -6.94 -10.87 -32.66
CA VAL A 57 -7.31 -11.15 -31.25
C VAL A 57 -8.40 -10.19 -30.75
N TYR A 58 -8.40 -8.95 -31.23
CA TYR A 58 -9.44 -7.97 -30.90
C TYR A 58 -10.81 -8.39 -31.47
N ASP A 59 -10.85 -8.89 -32.70
CA ASP A 59 -12.08 -9.36 -33.34
C ASP A 59 -12.66 -10.57 -32.60
N CYS A 60 -11.80 -11.46 -32.10
CA CYS A 60 -12.19 -12.57 -31.24
C CYS A 60 -12.80 -12.10 -29.90
N ASN A 61 -12.21 -11.09 -29.26
CA ASN A 61 -12.75 -10.52 -28.02
C ASN A 61 -14.08 -9.79 -28.24
N LYS A 62 -14.19 -9.04 -29.33
CA LYS A 62 -15.43 -8.36 -29.73
C LYS A 62 -16.52 -9.37 -30.06
N LEU A 63 -16.19 -10.45 -30.76
CA LEU A 63 -17.12 -11.54 -31.05
C LEU A 63 -17.58 -12.25 -29.78
N LYS A 64 -16.66 -12.53 -28.84
CA LYS A 64 -17.02 -13.08 -27.52
C LYS A 64 -18.00 -12.17 -26.79
N HIS A 65 -17.74 -10.87 -26.77
CA HIS A 65 -18.61 -9.91 -26.11
C HIS A 65 -20.00 -9.83 -26.78
N LEU A 66 -20.05 -9.84 -28.11
CA LEU A 66 -21.31 -9.86 -28.86
C LEU A 66 -22.07 -11.17 -28.64
N LEU A 67 -21.39 -12.31 -28.58
CA LEU A 67 -22.00 -13.59 -28.23
C LEU A 67 -22.54 -13.60 -26.80
N GLU A 68 -21.81 -13.05 -25.83
CA GLU A 68 -22.27 -12.93 -24.45
C GLU A 68 -23.54 -12.05 -24.35
N LEU A 69 -23.60 -10.97 -25.13
CA LEU A 69 -24.77 -10.10 -25.21
C LEU A 69 -25.97 -10.80 -25.89
N GLU A 70 -25.75 -11.51 -26.98
CA GLU A 70 -26.81 -12.26 -27.67
C GLU A 70 -27.29 -13.46 -26.85
N VAL A 71 -26.39 -14.20 -26.21
CA VAL A 71 -26.75 -15.26 -25.27
C VAL A 71 -27.51 -14.67 -24.09
N ALA A 72 -27.10 -13.53 -23.53
CA ALA A 72 -27.86 -12.88 -22.46
C ALA A 72 -29.27 -12.43 -22.92
N ALA A 73 -29.41 -11.94 -24.15
CA ALA A 73 -30.69 -11.52 -24.72
C ALA A 73 -31.60 -12.69 -25.12
N VAL A 74 -31.03 -13.84 -25.54
CA VAL A 74 -31.78 -15.07 -25.81
C VAL A 74 -32.16 -15.77 -24.49
N HIS A 75 -31.26 -15.75 -23.50
CA HIS A 75 -31.49 -16.38 -22.19
C HIS A 75 -32.46 -15.59 -21.31
N SER A 76 -32.66 -14.29 -21.55
CA SER A 76 -33.75 -13.53 -20.89
C SER A 76 -35.14 -13.97 -21.34
N ASN A 77 -35.27 -14.50 -22.56
CA ASN A 77 -36.55 -14.95 -23.10
C ASN A 77 -36.86 -16.41 -22.73
N GLN A 78 -35.88 -17.15 -22.21
CA GLN A 78 -36.00 -18.56 -21.81
C GLN A 78 -35.74 -18.78 -20.30
N SER A 79 -35.87 -17.74 -19.46
CA SER A 79 -35.65 -17.85 -18.02
C SER A 79 -36.92 -18.13 -17.20
N ILE A 80 -38.04 -18.49 -17.83
CA ILE A 80 -39.20 -19.05 -17.11
C ILE A 80 -39.05 -20.57 -17.11
N ALA A 81 -38.27 -21.10 -16.16
CA ALA A 81 -38.38 -22.44 -15.56
C ALA A 81 -37.02 -23.06 -15.19
N PHE A 82 -36.27 -22.52 -14.22
CA PHE A 82 -35.39 -23.36 -13.39
C PHE A 82 -35.29 -22.81 -11.95
N PRO A 83 -35.54 -23.62 -10.90
CA PRO A 83 -35.90 -23.13 -9.57
C PRO A 83 -34.70 -22.85 -8.64
N SER A 84 -34.74 -21.67 -8.03
CA SER A 84 -34.40 -21.32 -6.62
C SER A 84 -33.03 -21.56 -5.98
N LYS A 85 -31.99 -22.14 -6.62
CA LYS A 85 -30.66 -22.29 -5.96
C LYS A 85 -29.61 -21.21 -6.24
N SER A 86 -29.66 -20.54 -7.39
CA SER A 86 -28.62 -19.58 -7.81
C SER A 86 -28.76 -18.18 -7.20
N PHE A 87 -29.97 -17.80 -6.76
CA PHE A 87 -30.23 -16.49 -6.17
C PHE A 87 -29.67 -16.39 -4.74
N SER A 88 -29.79 -17.47 -3.95
CA SER A 88 -29.24 -17.55 -2.60
C SER A 88 -27.71 -17.37 -2.60
N PHE A 89 -26.98 -18.01 -3.52
CA PHE A 89 -25.52 -17.91 -3.55
C PHE A 89 -25.02 -16.47 -3.80
N LYS A 90 -25.65 -15.74 -4.72
CA LYS A 90 -25.28 -14.34 -4.99
C LYS A 90 -25.62 -13.41 -3.81
N LEU A 91 -26.74 -13.64 -3.11
CA LEU A 91 -27.09 -12.89 -1.91
C LEU A 91 -26.13 -13.20 -0.76
N TRP A 92 -25.80 -14.47 -0.54
CA TRP A 92 -24.85 -14.90 0.48
C TRP A 92 -23.44 -14.33 0.24
N GLN A 93 -22.99 -14.29 -1.01
CA GLN A 93 -21.73 -13.66 -1.38
C GLN A 93 -21.72 -12.15 -1.08
N LYS A 94 -22.83 -11.44 -1.33
CA LYS A 94 -22.97 -10.03 -0.99
C LYS A 94 -22.97 -9.80 0.52
N ILE A 95 -23.68 -10.63 1.28
CA ILE A 95 -23.72 -10.57 2.75
C ILE A 95 -22.33 -10.82 3.33
N LEU A 96 -21.60 -11.82 2.83
CA LEU A 96 -20.24 -12.13 3.26
C LEU A 96 -19.28 -10.96 3.01
N LEU A 97 -19.39 -10.29 1.86
CA LEU A 97 -18.62 -9.08 1.56
C LEU A 97 -18.91 -7.96 2.56
N ILE A 98 -20.19 -7.73 2.89
CA ILE A 98 -20.61 -6.72 3.87
C ILE A 98 -20.04 -7.04 5.26
N CYS A 99 -20.07 -8.30 5.68
CA CYS A 99 -19.48 -8.73 6.95
C CYS A 99 -17.97 -8.46 7.02
N ILE A 100 -17.24 -8.70 5.94
CA ILE A 100 -15.79 -8.41 5.86
C ILE A 100 -15.55 -6.89 6.02
N TYR A 101 -16.32 -6.05 5.32
CA TYR A 101 -16.21 -4.60 5.45
C TYR A 101 -16.50 -4.12 6.88
N ILE A 102 -17.54 -4.66 7.53
CA ILE A 102 -17.86 -4.34 8.92
C ILE A 102 -16.71 -4.75 9.84
N GLY A 103 -16.13 -5.95 9.64
CA GLY A 103 -14.97 -6.42 10.40
C GLY A 103 -13.75 -5.48 10.28
N ILE A 104 -13.45 -5.00 9.07
CA ILE A 104 -12.38 -4.02 8.83
C ILE A 104 -12.67 -2.71 9.57
N ILE A 105 -13.91 -2.21 9.50
CA ILE A 105 -14.30 -0.97 10.20
C ILE A 105 -14.15 -1.14 11.72
N ILE A 106 -14.59 -2.25 12.30
CA ILE A 106 -14.43 -2.54 13.73
C ILE A 106 -12.95 -2.61 14.09
N ALA A 107 -12.11 -3.28 13.30
CA ALA A 107 -10.68 -3.36 13.52
C ALA A 107 -10.02 -1.97 13.52
N ILE A 108 -10.37 -1.12 12.55
CA ILE A 108 -9.87 0.27 12.48
C ILE A 108 -10.32 1.06 13.72
N ILE A 109 -11.57 0.90 14.15
CA ILE A 109 -12.11 1.55 15.35
C ILE A 109 -11.32 1.11 16.59
N LEU A 110 -11.10 -0.19 16.77
CA LEU A 110 -10.32 -0.73 17.89
C LEU A 110 -8.89 -0.20 17.88
N ILE A 111 -8.20 -0.23 16.74
CA ILE A 111 -6.85 0.34 16.58
C ILE A 111 -6.87 1.82 16.99
N CYS A 112 -7.85 2.59 16.53
CA CYS A 112 -7.99 4.00 16.90
C CYS A 112 -8.23 4.20 18.40
N TYR A 113 -9.01 3.33 19.05
CA TYR A 113 -9.24 3.38 20.50
C TYR A 113 -7.96 3.04 21.28
N TYR A 114 -7.26 1.97 20.93
CA TYR A 114 -5.99 1.59 21.56
C TYR A 114 -4.92 2.67 21.38
N TRP A 115 -4.84 3.28 20.20
CA TRP A 115 -3.92 4.39 19.93
C TRP A 115 -4.26 5.66 20.71
N LYS A 116 -5.55 5.88 21.02
CA LYS A 116 -5.96 6.99 21.88
C LYS A 116 -5.68 6.72 23.36
N LEU A 117 -5.86 5.48 23.82
CA LEU A 117 -5.55 5.10 25.21
C LEU A 117 -4.04 5.14 25.48
N GLY A 118 -3.23 4.57 24.59
CA GLY A 118 -1.76 4.57 24.74
C GLY A 118 -1.12 5.97 24.69
N ARG A 119 -1.83 6.99 24.19
CA ARG A 119 -1.38 8.39 24.27
C ARG A 119 -1.77 9.09 25.57
N ARG A 120 -2.73 8.57 26.34
CA ARG A 120 -3.12 9.18 27.63
C ARG A 120 -2.20 8.79 28.79
N ASP A 121 -1.59 7.60 28.74
CA ASP A 121 -0.67 7.16 29.81
C ASP A 121 0.74 7.75 29.71
N LYS A 122 1.12 8.31 28.55
CA LYS A 122 2.44 8.96 28.37
C LYS A 122 2.52 10.40 28.89
N ASP A 123 1.39 11.00 29.21
CA ASP A 123 1.29 12.39 29.71
C ASP A 123 0.94 12.45 31.20
N ARG A 124 1.13 11.36 31.98
CA ARG A 124 1.16 11.49 33.44
C ARG A 124 2.52 12.10 33.82
N PRO A 125 2.59 13.38 34.26
CA PRO A 125 3.79 13.88 34.89
C PRO A 125 4.07 13.01 36.11
N VAL A 126 5.27 12.45 36.16
CA VAL A 126 5.82 11.85 37.37
C VAL A 126 6.02 13.03 38.32
N ASP A 127 5.15 13.16 39.32
CA ASP A 127 5.39 14.03 40.46
C ASP A 127 6.64 13.50 41.16
N GLU A 128 7.77 14.16 40.91
CA GLU A 128 9.03 13.91 41.57
C GLU A 128 8.90 14.39 43.02
N GLU A 129 8.56 13.45 43.89
CA GLU A 129 8.77 13.49 45.33
C GLU A 129 10.23 13.89 45.57
N LYS A 130 10.46 15.15 45.96
CA LYS A 130 11.76 15.62 46.39
C LYS A 130 11.66 16.04 47.84
N ASP A 131 12.32 15.21 48.63
CA ASP A 131 12.53 15.27 50.07
C ASP A 131 12.87 16.66 50.61
N GLU A 132 12.37 16.84 51.81
CA GLU A 132 12.59 17.92 52.76
C GLU A 132 14.09 18.21 53.00
N THR A 133 14.46 19.50 53.09
CA THR A 133 15.30 20.06 54.18
C THR A 133 15.28 21.60 54.08
N PRO A 134 15.13 22.35 55.20
CA PRO A 134 14.78 23.78 55.17
C PRO A 134 15.99 24.70 55.29
N SER A 135 15.98 25.86 54.62
CA SER A 135 16.81 27.01 55.02
C SER A 135 16.30 28.36 54.48
N ASN A 136 15.63 29.07 55.39
CA ASN A 136 15.89 30.45 55.79
C ASN A 136 15.79 31.65 54.80
N LYS A 137 14.73 32.44 55.02
CA LYS A 137 14.58 33.92 55.05
C LYS A 137 15.61 34.81 54.32
N TYR A 138 15.14 35.76 53.48
CA TYR A 138 14.92 37.20 53.83
C TYR A 138 14.52 38.08 52.61
N SER A 139 13.59 39.04 52.85
CA SER A 139 13.24 40.30 52.14
C SER A 139 12.89 40.32 50.64
N LYS A 140 11.72 40.81 50.17
CA LYS A 140 10.87 42.01 50.41
C LYS A 140 11.20 43.22 49.50
N ALA A 141 10.10 43.75 48.92
CA ALA A 141 9.84 45.07 48.33
C ALA A 141 10.30 45.29 46.88
N ASP A 142 9.59 46.02 46.03
CA ASP A 142 8.19 46.48 45.89
C ASP A 142 8.22 47.32 44.61
N SER A 143 7.16 47.28 43.80
CA SER A 143 6.58 48.46 43.11
C SER A 143 5.67 48.04 41.94
N SER A 144 4.37 48.25 42.16
CA SER A 144 3.45 49.13 41.40
C SER A 144 3.59 49.15 39.88
N SER A 145 2.57 49.07 39.03
CA SER A 145 1.12 49.26 39.12
C SER A 145 0.59 49.22 37.68
N LEU A 146 -0.56 48.60 37.39
CA LEU A 146 -1.68 49.25 36.68
C LEU A 146 -2.83 48.26 36.42
N SER A 147 -4.02 48.81 36.59
CA SER A 147 -5.37 48.26 36.54
C SER A 147 -5.77 47.66 35.18
N HIS A 148 -6.54 46.57 35.17
CA HIS A 148 -7.92 46.57 34.65
C HIS A 148 -8.64 45.23 34.88
N GLU A 149 -9.72 45.34 35.64
CA GLU A 149 -11.01 44.62 35.58
C GLU A 149 -11.28 43.78 34.32
N GLU A 150 -11.64 42.49 34.48
CA GLU A 150 -12.46 41.76 33.50
C GLU A 150 -13.09 40.45 34.07
N THR A 151 -14.37 40.57 34.39
CA THR A 151 -15.53 39.66 34.20
C THR A 151 -15.50 38.14 34.50
N PRO A 152 -16.64 37.58 34.98
CA PRO A 152 -16.75 36.17 35.37
C PRO A 152 -16.74 35.23 34.17
N LYS A 153 -15.95 34.16 34.29
CA LYS A 153 -15.82 33.06 33.33
C LYS A 153 -17.15 32.34 33.15
N HIS A 154 -17.94 32.79 32.18
CA HIS A 154 -19.08 32.05 31.68
C HIS A 154 -18.59 30.84 30.89
N GLU A 155 -18.85 29.65 31.44
CA GLU A 155 -18.57 28.35 30.86
C GLU A 155 -19.46 28.15 29.62
N LYS A 156 -19.02 28.68 28.47
CA LYS A 156 -19.73 28.53 27.19
C LYS A 156 -19.51 27.10 26.67
N SER A 157 -20.49 26.26 26.97
CA SER A 157 -20.87 25.04 26.25
C SER A 157 -20.45 25.10 24.76
N ARG A 158 -19.35 24.43 24.44
CA ARG A 158 -18.88 24.26 23.07
C ARG A 158 -19.78 23.24 22.36
N ARG A 159 -20.91 23.69 21.83
CA ARG A 159 -21.48 23.06 20.63
C ARG A 159 -20.49 23.31 19.49
N SER A 160 -19.48 22.44 19.38
CA SER A 160 -18.57 22.43 18.23
C SER A 160 -19.43 22.15 17.01
N THR A 161 -19.74 23.18 16.25
CA THR A 161 -20.44 23.04 14.97
C THR A 161 -19.68 22.03 14.11
N LEU A 162 -20.41 21.16 13.41
CA LEU A 162 -19.85 20.20 12.45
C LEU A 162 -18.87 20.86 11.47
N LYS A 163 -19.07 22.15 11.17
CA LYS A 163 -18.16 22.99 10.39
C LYS A 163 -16.79 23.21 11.07
N GLY A 164 -16.73 23.41 12.39
CA GLY A 164 -15.47 23.51 13.13
C GLY A 164 -14.71 22.19 13.14
N TRP A 165 -15.43 21.07 13.28
CA TRP A 165 -14.84 19.73 13.17
C TRP A 165 -14.33 19.42 11.76
N MET A 166 -15.10 19.75 10.71
CA MET A 166 -14.67 19.63 9.32
C MET A 166 -13.45 20.50 9.02
N ARG A 167 -13.41 21.76 9.48
CA ARG A 167 -12.22 22.60 9.29
C ARG A 167 -11.02 22.03 10.02
N TYR A 168 -11.17 21.48 11.22
CA TYR A 168 -10.07 20.85 11.94
C TYR A 168 -9.57 19.55 11.27
N ARG A 169 -10.48 18.76 10.68
CA ARG A 169 -10.15 17.47 10.02
C ARG A 169 -9.70 17.59 8.56
N CYS A 170 -10.18 18.57 7.80
CA CYS A 170 -9.86 18.76 6.39
C CYS A 170 -8.70 19.75 6.16
N ARG A 171 -8.37 20.62 7.13
CA ARG A 171 -7.21 21.53 7.03
C ARG A 171 -5.85 20.83 6.86
N PRO A 172 -5.59 19.65 7.46
CA PRO A 172 -4.35 18.90 7.19
C PRO A 172 -4.28 18.29 5.79
N ILE A 173 -5.43 18.10 5.13
CA ILE A 173 -5.52 17.43 3.82
C ILE A 173 -5.29 18.44 2.69
N PHE A 174 -5.84 19.65 2.81
CA PHE A 174 -5.76 20.68 1.76
C PHE A 174 -4.67 21.73 1.97
N VAL A 175 -4.07 21.78 3.16
CA VAL A 175 -2.93 22.66 3.41
C VAL A 175 -1.69 21.77 3.58
N HIS A 176 -1.19 21.24 2.46
CA HIS A 176 0.24 21.00 2.33
C HIS A 176 0.92 22.37 2.35
N ASN A 177 1.02 22.95 3.56
CA ASN A 177 1.78 24.16 3.81
C ASN A 177 3.20 23.83 3.39
N GLU A 178 3.75 24.52 2.38
CA GLU A 178 5.12 24.31 1.94
C GLU A 178 6.11 24.34 3.12
N ALA A 179 5.81 25.12 4.16
CA ALA A 179 6.59 25.14 5.40
C ALA A 179 6.57 23.80 6.16
N ALA A 180 5.45 23.08 6.18
CA ALA A 180 5.35 21.75 6.77
C ALA A 180 6.16 20.72 5.96
N LEU A 181 6.10 20.81 4.62
CA LEU A 181 6.91 19.97 3.74
C LEU A 181 8.41 20.22 3.95
N ARG A 182 8.83 21.48 4.04
CA ARG A 182 10.23 21.86 4.34
C ARG A 182 10.69 21.33 5.70
N ARG A 183 9.85 21.43 6.76
CA ARG A 183 10.17 20.86 8.08
C ARG A 183 10.30 19.34 8.02
N GLN A 184 9.45 18.67 7.25
CA GLN A 184 9.52 17.23 7.08
C GLN A 184 10.78 16.81 6.31
N GLN A 185 11.12 17.52 5.23
CA GLN A 185 12.36 17.31 4.49
C GLN A 185 13.60 17.54 5.36
N ALA A 186 13.61 18.60 6.19
CA ALA A 186 14.70 18.85 7.15
C ALA A 186 14.88 17.68 8.12
N LYS A 187 13.78 17.14 8.67
CA LYS A 187 13.81 15.95 9.55
C LYS A 187 14.31 14.70 8.83
N TYR A 188 13.98 14.53 7.55
CA TYR A 188 14.50 13.40 6.78
C TYR A 188 16.01 13.52 6.57
N ARG A 189 16.50 14.71 6.20
CA ARG A 189 17.95 14.96 6.04
C ARG A 189 18.71 14.73 7.34
N GLU A 190 18.18 15.19 8.47
CA GLU A 190 18.80 14.95 9.79
C GLU A 190 18.90 13.45 10.11
N LYS A 191 17.84 12.69 9.84
CA LYS A 191 17.86 11.23 10.02
C LYS A 191 18.83 10.52 9.07
N GLU A 192 18.96 11.03 7.85
CA GLU A 192 19.88 10.50 6.85
C GLU A 192 21.33 10.71 7.29
N LEU A 193 21.68 11.91 7.75
CA LEU A 193 23.00 12.22 8.33
C LEU A 193 23.31 11.35 9.55
N LEU A 194 22.34 11.13 10.45
CA LEU A 194 22.52 10.22 11.59
C LEU A 194 22.75 8.77 11.15
N ARG A 195 22.05 8.32 10.11
CA ARG A 195 22.22 6.97 9.54
C ARG A 195 23.58 6.81 8.89
N GLU A 196 24.05 7.82 8.16
CA GLU A 196 25.39 7.85 7.56
C GLU A 196 26.48 7.80 8.63
N ALA A 197 26.37 8.65 9.66
CA ALA A 197 27.32 8.65 10.78
C ALA A 197 27.37 7.30 11.50
N TYR A 198 26.22 6.69 11.77
CA TYR A 198 26.15 5.36 12.36
C TYR A 198 26.76 4.28 11.45
N THR A 199 26.53 4.38 10.15
CA THR A 199 27.10 3.47 9.16
C THR A 199 28.62 3.60 9.10
N GLN A 200 29.15 4.82 9.12
CA GLN A 200 30.59 5.08 9.17
C GLN A 200 31.22 4.52 10.45
N GLN A 201 30.61 4.75 11.62
CA GLN A 201 31.09 4.17 12.89
C GLN A 201 31.13 2.64 12.84
N ASN A 202 30.11 2.02 12.24
CA ASN A 202 30.11 0.57 12.05
C ASN A 202 31.24 0.13 11.13
N ILE A 203 31.43 0.78 9.97
CA ILE A 203 32.53 0.48 9.06
C ILE A 203 33.87 0.56 9.80
N GLU A 204 34.13 1.64 10.54
CA GLU A 204 35.36 1.79 11.34
C GLU A 204 35.54 0.67 12.38
N LYS A 205 34.45 0.27 13.04
CA LYS A 205 34.49 -0.83 14.00
C LYS A 205 34.87 -2.15 13.32
N TRP A 206 34.29 -2.43 12.15
CA TRP A 206 34.57 -3.64 11.39
C TRP A 206 35.99 -3.64 10.79
N THR A 207 36.47 -2.51 10.27
CA THR A 207 37.83 -2.38 9.73
C THR A 207 38.86 -2.58 10.84
N ARG A 208 38.67 -1.92 11.99
CA ARG A 208 39.56 -2.05 13.15
C ARG A 208 39.58 -3.47 13.71
N ALA A 209 38.45 -4.17 13.71
CA ALA A 209 38.39 -5.58 14.08
C ALA A 209 39.19 -6.45 13.09
N ARG A 210 39.04 -6.21 11.79
CA ARG A 210 39.75 -6.93 10.72
C ARG A 210 41.27 -6.69 10.80
N GLU A 211 41.69 -5.46 11.06
CA GLU A 211 43.11 -5.11 11.25
C GLU A 211 43.72 -5.84 12.45
N LYS A 212 43.01 -5.90 13.59
CA LYS A 212 43.46 -6.66 14.77
C LYS A 212 43.65 -8.14 14.45
N VAL A 213 42.74 -8.73 13.67
CA VAL A 213 42.85 -10.14 13.24
C VAL A 213 44.05 -10.32 12.30
N GLN A 214 44.25 -9.41 11.33
CA GLN A 214 45.40 -9.47 10.43
C GLN A 214 46.73 -9.29 11.17
N LYS A 215 46.82 -8.35 12.12
CA LYS A 215 48.00 -8.16 12.96
C LYS A 215 48.33 -9.42 13.76
N LYS A 216 47.33 -10.02 14.41
CA LYS A 216 47.49 -11.28 15.16
C LYS A 216 47.92 -12.44 14.27
N ARG A 217 47.47 -12.48 13.00
CA ARG A 217 47.91 -13.49 12.03
C ARG A 217 49.38 -13.29 11.66
N ARG A 218 49.80 -12.07 11.36
CA ARG A 218 51.20 -11.73 11.06
C ARG A 218 52.12 -12.07 12.24
N GLU A 219 51.75 -11.71 13.47
CA GLU A 219 52.52 -12.06 14.68
C GLU A 219 52.67 -13.58 14.88
N ARG A 220 51.64 -14.36 14.54
CA ARG A 220 51.71 -15.84 14.58
C ARG A 220 52.62 -16.40 13.49
N GLU A 221 52.60 -15.82 12.29
CA GLU A 221 53.46 -16.22 11.18
C GLU A 221 54.92 -15.89 11.50
N THR A 222 55.24 -14.68 11.97
CA THR A 222 56.60 -14.32 12.38
C THR A 222 57.11 -15.15 13.56
N ALA A 223 56.26 -15.47 14.54
CA ALA A 223 56.62 -16.36 15.63
C ALA A 223 56.90 -17.81 15.17
N ARG A 224 56.20 -18.29 14.13
CA ARG A 224 56.47 -19.61 13.53
C ARG A 224 57.78 -19.61 12.76
N GLU A 225 58.05 -18.56 11.98
CA GLU A 225 59.30 -18.40 11.23
C GLU A 225 60.52 -18.30 12.17
N ALA A 226 60.40 -17.52 13.26
CA ALA A 226 61.45 -17.42 14.27
C ALA A 226 61.78 -18.79 14.90
N LYS A 227 60.75 -19.57 15.26
CA LYS A 227 60.94 -20.93 15.78
C LYS A 227 61.59 -21.88 14.76
N LEU A 228 61.18 -21.79 13.49
CA LEU A 228 61.78 -22.60 12.43
C LEU A 228 63.26 -22.27 12.23
N ASN A 229 63.62 -20.99 12.26
CA ASN A 229 65.01 -20.55 12.15
C ASN A 229 65.85 -21.00 13.36
N GLU A 230 65.30 -20.96 14.57
CA GLU A 230 65.98 -21.47 15.76
C GLU A 230 66.26 -22.98 15.67
N ILE A 231 65.30 -23.78 15.16
CA ILE A 231 65.51 -25.22 14.95
C ILE A 231 66.61 -25.48 13.92
N LYS A 232 66.63 -24.70 12.81
CA LYS A 232 67.67 -24.80 11.79
C LYS A 232 69.07 -24.43 12.30
N GLN A 233 69.19 -23.54 13.28
CA GLN A 233 70.49 -23.19 13.87
C GLN A 233 71.02 -24.25 14.84
N LYS A 234 70.13 -25.09 15.41
CA LYS A 234 70.50 -26.16 16.35
C LYS A 234 70.77 -27.51 15.69
N THR A 235 70.47 -27.64 14.39
CA THR A 235 70.71 -28.86 13.59
C THR A 235 71.95 -28.66 12.73
#